data_AF-A0A2V8MMQ8-F1
#
_entry.id   AF-A0A2V8MMQ8-F1
#
_cell.length_a   1.000
_cell.length_b   1.000
_cell.length_c   1.000
_cell.angle_alpha   90.00
_cell.angle_beta   90.00
_cell.angle_gamma   90.00
#
_symmetry.space_group_name_H-M   'P 1'
#
loop_
_entity.id
_entity.type
_entity.pdbx_description
1 polymer ?
#
loop_
_entity_poly.entity_id
_entity_poly.type
_entity_poly.pdbx_seq_one_letter_code
_entity_poly.pdbx_strand_id
1 'polypeptide(L)'
;MLKEMRHVLRSLRQNPGFAATAIVSIALAIGANSAIFSMADGLLLRPMPVPDSSRVVSIRARTPSGNFSNLSYADFLDFREKSRSFDGLMAYDLVPAGFAKDAQAQPQLKMGYLVSGNFFRVLGIEPHLGR
;
A
#
# COMPACT_ATOMS: atom_id res chain seq x y z
N MET A 1 32.20 19.63 28.61
CA MET A 1 31.41 19.16 27.44
C MET A 1 31.94 19.65 26.10
N LEU A 2 32.01 20.95 25.80
CA LEU A 2 32.50 21.45 24.49
C LEU A 2 33.94 21.02 24.14
N LYS A 3 34.82 20.90 25.14
CA LYS A 3 36.21 20.46 24.98
C LYS A 3 36.31 18.98 24.57
N GLU A 4 35.48 18.13 25.16
CA GLU A 4 35.37 16.70 24.84
C GLU A 4 34.92 16.49 23.39
N MET A 5 33.87 17.20 22.95
CA MET A 5 33.33 17.09 21.59
C MET A 5 34.34 17.52 20.52
N ARG A 6 35.11 18.58 20.80
CA ARG A 6 36.22 19.04 19.93
C ARG A 6 37.36 18.02 19.89
N HIS A 7 37.61 17.31 20.98
CA HIS A 7 38.65 16.28 21.05
C HIS A 7 38.26 15.04 20.23
N VAL A 8 37.01 14.59 20.36
CA VAL A 8 36.44 13.48 19.58
C VAL A 8 36.45 13.78 18.07
N LEU A 9 36.02 14.97 17.65
CA LEU A 9 36.08 15.38 16.23
C LEU A 9 37.51 15.40 15.68
N ARG A 10 38.48 15.84 16.49
CA ARG A 10 39.89 15.86 16.08
C ARG A 10 40.45 14.44 15.97
N SER A 11 40.05 13.54 16.86
CA SER A 11 40.42 12.12 16.80
C SER A 11 39.82 11.40 15.59
N LEU A 12 38.55 11.68 15.25
CA LEU A 12 37.89 11.16 14.04
C LEU A 12 38.60 11.63 12.76
N ARG A 13 39.07 12.88 12.72
CA ARG A 13 39.86 13.42 11.60
C ARG A 13 41.26 12.83 11.48
N GLN A 14 41.84 12.32 12.57
CA GLN A 14 43.16 11.70 12.55
C GLN A 14 43.14 10.27 11.98
N ASN A 15 42.02 9.55 12.10
CA ASN A 15 41.84 8.20 11.55
C ASN A 15 40.60 8.11 10.65
N PRO A 16 40.62 8.74 9.46
CA PRO A 16 39.45 8.89 8.59
C PRO A 16 38.90 7.56 8.06
N GLY A 17 39.77 6.55 7.85
CA GLY A 17 39.34 5.24 7.35
C GLY A 17 38.42 4.51 8.33
N PHE A 18 38.81 4.45 9.61
CA PHE A 18 37.99 3.86 10.69
C PHE A 18 36.70 4.63 10.92
N ALA A 19 36.78 5.97 10.92
CA ALA A 19 35.62 6.83 11.05
C ALA A 19 34.60 6.57 9.92
N ALA A 20 35.08 6.46 8.67
CA ALA A 20 34.22 6.20 7.51
C ALA A 20 33.52 4.83 7.61
N THR A 21 34.22 3.75 7.95
CA THR A 21 33.59 2.42 8.11
C THR A 21 32.60 2.39 9.27
N ALA A 22 32.90 3.06 10.38
CA ALA A 22 31.96 3.17 11.50
C ALA A 22 30.69 3.94 11.10
N ILE A 23 30.84 5.10 10.43
CA ILE A 23 29.71 5.92 9.96
C ILE A 23 28.86 5.14 8.95
N VAL A 24 29.49 4.48 7.97
CA VAL A 24 28.76 3.69 6.96
C VAL A 24 28.02 2.52 7.61
N SER A 25 28.66 1.80 8.54
CA SER A 25 28.00 0.71 9.28
C SER A 25 26.78 1.19 10.06
N ILE A 26 26.91 2.32 10.77
CA ILE A 26 25.80 2.93 11.52
C ILE A 26 24.70 3.40 10.57
N ALA A 27 25.06 4.08 9.47
CA ALA A 27 24.11 4.57 8.48
C ALA A 27 23.32 3.43 7.82
N LEU A 28 23.99 2.33 7.48
CA LEU A 28 23.34 1.13 6.94
C LEU A 28 22.39 0.49 7.94
N ALA A 29 22.80 0.33 9.21
CA ALA A 29 21.94 -0.24 10.24
C ALA A 29 20.69 0.62 10.49
N ILE A 30 20.85 1.95 10.57
CA ILE A 30 19.73 2.87 10.74
C ILE A 30 18.82 2.86 9.50
N GLY A 31 19.41 2.88 8.30
CA GLY A 31 18.67 2.89 7.04
C GLY A 31 17.88 1.61 6.82
N ALA A 32 18.48 0.45 7.09
CA ALA A 32 17.81 -0.85 6.97
C ALA A 32 16.63 -0.95 7.93
N ASN A 33 16.82 -0.59 9.20
CA ASN A 33 15.73 -0.61 10.18
C ASN A 33 14.62 0.37 9.80
N SER A 34 14.98 1.61 9.40
CA SER A 34 14.01 2.61 8.98
C SER A 34 13.22 2.20 7.73
N ALA A 35 13.87 1.50 6.78
CA ALA A 35 13.22 0.99 5.57
C ALA A 35 12.20 -0.11 5.91
N ILE A 36 12.58 -1.07 6.76
CA ILE A 36 11.68 -2.14 7.24
C ILE A 36 10.48 -1.52 7.96
N PHE A 37 10.71 -0.58 8.88
CA PHE A 37 9.63 0.09 9.61
C PHE A 37 8.76 0.95 8.69
N SER A 38 9.32 1.64 7.70
CA SER A 38 8.54 2.44 6.74
C SER A 38 7.65 1.55 5.86
N MET A 39 8.16 0.39 5.44
CA MET A 39 7.40 -0.59 4.69
C MET A 39 6.31 -1.23 5.55
N ALA A 40 6.62 -1.57 6.80
CA ALA A 40 5.62 -2.03 7.77
C ALA A 40 4.58 -0.95 8.07
N ASP A 41 4.96 0.32 8.18
CA ASP A 41 4.03 1.42 8.38
C ASP A 41 3.06 1.54 7.20
N GLY A 42 3.59 1.56 5.98
CA GLY A 42 2.79 1.66 4.77
C GLY A 42 1.88 0.47 4.50
N LEU A 43 2.26 -0.74 4.94
CA LEU A 43 1.50 -1.97 4.66
C LEU A 43 0.63 -2.45 5.82
N LEU A 44 1.05 -2.23 7.07
CA LEU A 44 0.42 -2.81 8.27
C LEU A 44 -0.19 -1.75 9.19
N LEU A 45 0.45 -0.57 9.33
CA LEU A 45 0.07 0.41 10.37
C LEU A 45 -0.75 1.58 9.85
N ARG A 46 -0.72 1.86 8.54
CA ARG A 46 -1.66 2.77 7.91
C ARG A 46 -2.93 2.00 7.59
N PRO A 47 -3.99 2.12 8.41
CA PRO A 47 -5.26 1.53 8.06
C PRO A 47 -5.67 2.07 6.69
N MET A 48 -6.24 1.20 5.85
CA MET A 48 -6.92 1.65 4.65
C MET A 48 -7.80 2.86 5.02
N PRO A 49 -7.77 3.96 4.24
CA PRO A 49 -8.50 5.19 4.55
C PRO A 49 -10.00 5.00 4.30
N VAL A 50 -10.58 4.02 4.99
CA VAL A 50 -11.97 3.61 4.95
C VAL A 50 -12.45 3.52 6.39
N PRO A 51 -13.65 4.02 6.69
CA PRO A 51 -14.31 3.77 7.97
C PRO A 51 -14.29 2.27 8.31
N ASP A 52 -14.01 1.95 9.58
CA ASP A 52 -13.98 0.57 10.10
C ASP A 52 -13.12 -0.41 9.28
N SER A 53 -11.89 -0.04 8.93
CA SER A 53 -10.97 -0.87 8.14
C SER A 53 -10.77 -2.30 8.67
N SER A 54 -10.97 -2.53 9.98
CA SER A 54 -10.89 -3.85 10.63
C SER A 54 -12.04 -4.80 10.25
N ARG A 55 -13.15 -4.28 9.71
CA ARG A 55 -14.33 -5.05 9.28
C ARG A 55 -14.30 -5.41 7.79
N VAL A 56 -13.32 -4.89 7.05
CA VAL A 56 -13.17 -5.16 5.62
C VAL A 56 -12.43 -6.48 5.43
N VAL A 57 -13.04 -7.41 4.70
CA VAL A 57 -12.45 -8.72 4.40
C VAL A 57 -12.41 -8.96 2.89
N SER A 58 -11.38 -9.68 2.43
CA SER A 58 -11.23 -10.09 1.03
C SER A 58 -11.74 -11.51 0.85
N ILE A 59 -12.69 -11.70 -0.07
CA ILE A 59 -13.17 -13.03 -0.46
C ILE A 59 -12.40 -13.46 -1.71
N ARG A 60 -11.76 -14.63 -1.64
CA ARG A 60 -11.00 -15.22 -2.75
C ARG A 60 -11.45 -16.66 -2.98
N ALA A 61 -11.48 -17.06 -4.25
CA ALA A 61 -11.66 -18.46 -4.60
C ALA A 61 -10.39 -19.24 -4.27
N ARG A 62 -10.53 -20.54 -3.99
CA ARG A 62 -9.38 -21.46 -3.88
C ARG A 62 -9.42 -22.43 -5.04
N THR A 63 -8.33 -22.53 -5.79
CA THR A 63 -8.19 -23.49 -6.88
C THR A 63 -8.02 -24.90 -6.33
N PRO A 64 -8.27 -25.96 -7.14
CA PRO A 64 -8.00 -27.34 -6.73
C PRO A 64 -6.53 -27.58 -6.32
N SER A 65 -5.60 -26.79 -6.87
CA SER A 65 -4.18 -26.80 -6.49
C SER A 65 -3.87 -26.10 -5.16
N GLY A 66 -4.88 -25.57 -4.46
CA GLY A 66 -4.73 -24.90 -3.17
C GLY A 66 -4.37 -23.41 -3.25
N ASN A 67 -4.19 -22.85 -4.45
CA ASN A 67 -3.86 -21.45 -4.64
C ASN A 67 -5.09 -20.56 -4.52
N PHE A 68 -4.90 -19.31 -4.10
CA PHE A 68 -5.97 -18.31 -4.13
C PHE A 68 -6.12 -17.73 -5.55
N SER A 69 -7.36 -17.57 -5.98
CA SER A 69 -7.76 -16.96 -7.25
C SER A 69 -8.83 -15.90 -7.02
N ASN A 70 -8.98 -14.99 -7.98
CA ASN A 70 -10.12 -14.09 -8.05
C ASN A 70 -11.41 -14.90 -8.26
N LEU A 71 -12.52 -14.37 -7.73
CA LEU A 71 -13.87 -14.88 -8.01
C LEU A 71 -14.33 -14.42 -9.39
N SER A 72 -15.15 -15.22 -10.05
CA SER A 72 -15.85 -14.75 -11.24
C SER A 72 -16.90 -13.69 -10.86
N TYR A 73 -17.25 -12.82 -11.79
CA TYR A 73 -18.29 -11.81 -11.53
C TYR A 73 -19.65 -12.46 -11.24
N ALA A 74 -19.96 -13.61 -11.87
CA ALA A 74 -21.18 -14.36 -11.58
C ALA A 74 -21.19 -14.89 -10.14
N ASP A 75 -20.07 -15.45 -9.66
CA ASP A 75 -19.95 -15.89 -8.27
C ASP A 75 -20.13 -14.72 -7.30
N PHE A 76 -19.55 -13.55 -7.62
CA PHE A 76 -19.76 -12.34 -6.82
C PHE A 76 -21.25 -11.97 -6.68
N LEU A 77 -22.02 -12.03 -7.78
CA LEU A 77 -23.46 -11.77 -7.74
C LEU A 77 -24.18 -12.77 -6.85
N ASP A 78 -23.85 -14.05 -6.99
CA ASP A 78 -24.39 -15.14 -6.17
C ASP A 78 -24.09 -14.92 -4.68
N PHE A 79 -22.84 -14.60 -4.33
CA PHE A 79 -22.44 -14.28 -2.96
C PHE A 79 -23.18 -13.07 -2.41
N ARG A 80 -23.36 -12.03 -3.23
CA ARG A 80 -24.06 -10.81 -2.83
C ARG A 80 -25.54 -11.06 -2.55
N GLU A 81 -26.19 -11.91 -3.33
CA GLU A 81 -27.61 -12.22 -3.14
C GLU A 81 -27.86 -13.19 -1.99
N LYS A 82 -26.98 -14.19 -1.81
CA LYS A 82 -27.18 -15.29 -0.87
C LYS A 82 -26.56 -15.04 0.50
N SER A 83 -25.52 -14.20 0.60
CA SER A 83 -24.89 -13.91 1.90
C SER A 83 -25.74 -12.96 2.74
N ARG A 84 -25.74 -13.19 4.05
CA ARG A 84 -26.38 -12.34 5.07
C ARG A 84 -25.41 -11.92 6.17
N SER A 85 -24.16 -12.37 6.09
CA SER A 85 -23.14 -12.15 7.13
C SER A 85 -22.34 -10.86 6.93
N PHE A 86 -22.52 -10.15 5.81
CA PHE A 86 -21.80 -8.93 5.47
C PHE A 86 -22.78 -7.76 5.34
N ASP A 87 -22.38 -6.58 5.83
CA ASP A 87 -23.15 -5.35 5.66
C ASP A 87 -23.25 -4.91 4.19
N GLY A 88 -22.25 -5.27 3.39
CA GLY A 88 -22.22 -5.04 1.96
C GLY A 88 -21.10 -5.81 1.27
N LEU A 89 -21.33 -6.18 0.02
CA LEU A 89 -20.35 -6.83 -0.84
C LEU A 89 -20.09 -5.95 -2.07
N MET A 90 -18.81 -5.73 -2.36
CA MET A 90 -18.35 -4.96 -3.51
C MET A 90 -17.30 -5.77 -4.29
N ALA A 91 -17.19 -5.50 -5.57
CA ALA A 91 -16.18 -6.09 -6.45
C ALA A 91 -15.26 -4.99 -6.98
N TYR A 92 -13.99 -5.34 -7.17
CA TYR A 92 -13.02 -4.50 -7.86
C TYR A 92 -12.07 -5.39 -8.66
N ASP A 93 -11.55 -4.85 -9.76
CA ASP A 93 -10.49 -5.49 -10.55
C ASP A 93 -9.48 -4.46 -11.04
N LEU A 94 -8.20 -4.82 -11.04
CA LEU A 94 -7.13 -3.92 -11.47
C LEU A 94 -6.97 -4.06 -12.98
N VAL A 95 -7.31 -3.00 -13.71
CA VAL A 95 -7.29 -3.00 -15.17
C VAL A 95 -6.32 -1.93 -15.69
N PRO A 96 -5.47 -2.27 -16.68
CA PRO A 96 -4.74 -1.26 -17.44
C PRO A 96 -5.73 -0.53 -18.34
N ALA A 97 -5.76 0.80 -18.27
CA ALA A 97 -6.59 1.64 -19.12
C ALA A 97 -5.79 2.84 -19.66
N GLY A 98 -6.09 3.23 -20.90
CA GLY A 98 -5.52 4.43 -21.51
C GLY A 98 -6.29 5.67 -21.06
N PHE A 99 -5.62 6.59 -20.38
CA PHE A 99 -6.21 7.86 -19.97
C PHE A 99 -5.60 9.01 -20.77
N ALA A 100 -6.45 9.82 -21.38
CA ALA A 100 -6.08 11.06 -22.04
C ALA A 100 -6.89 12.21 -21.42
N LYS A 101 -6.29 13.40 -21.33
CA LYS A 101 -6.97 14.60 -20.79
C LYS A 101 -8.09 15.08 -21.72
N ASP A 102 -7.89 14.91 -23.02
CA ASP A 102 -8.81 15.26 -24.08
C ASP A 102 -8.64 14.27 -25.25
N ALA A 103 -9.47 14.37 -26.27
CA ALA A 103 -9.47 13.45 -27.41
C ALA A 103 -8.23 13.56 -28.32
N GLN A 104 -7.41 14.62 -28.18
CA GLN A 104 -6.24 14.87 -29.02
C GLN A 104 -4.92 14.51 -28.31
N ALA A 105 -4.94 14.37 -26.99
CA ALA A 105 -3.79 13.97 -26.20
C ALA A 105 -3.47 12.48 -26.38
N GLN A 106 -2.18 12.15 -26.36
CA GLN A 106 -1.72 10.77 -26.40
C GLN A 106 -2.16 10.02 -25.13
N PRO A 107 -2.86 8.87 -25.25
CA PRO A 107 -3.30 8.11 -24.08
C PRO A 107 -2.09 7.62 -23.28
N GLN A 108 -2.09 7.91 -21.98
CA GLN A 108 -1.13 7.32 -21.05
C GLN A 108 -1.74 6.07 -20.43
N LEU A 109 -1.04 4.95 -20.58
CA LEU A 109 -1.44 3.72 -19.91
C LEU A 109 -1.27 3.90 -18.40
N LYS A 110 -2.38 3.78 -17.67
CA LYS A 110 -2.37 3.79 -16.21
C LYS A 110 -3.16 2.60 -15.69
N MET A 111 -2.78 2.15 -14.51
CA MET A 111 -3.58 1.17 -13.78
C MET A 111 -4.74 1.87 -13.10
N GLY A 112 -5.94 1.37 -13.33
CA GLY A 112 -7.16 1.82 -12.67
C GLY A 112 -7.92 0.64 -12.07
N TYR A 113 -8.84 0.91 -11.15
CA TYR A 113 -9.74 -0.11 -10.65
C TYR A 113 -11.08 -0.01 -11.36
N LEU A 114 -11.50 -1.10 -11.99
CA LEU A 114 -12.89 -1.30 -12.37
C LEU A 114 -13.64 -1.74 -11.11
N VAL A 115 -14.66 -1.00 -10.69
CA VAL A 115 -15.36 -1.26 -9.43
C VAL A 115 -16.87 -1.45 -9.65
N SER A 116 -17.50 -2.24 -8.79
CA SER A 116 -18.97 -2.35 -8.76
C SER A 116 -19.61 -1.02 -8.38
N GLY A 117 -20.79 -0.70 -8.90
CA GLY A 117 -21.45 0.61 -8.65
C GLY A 117 -21.74 0.95 -7.19
N ASN A 118 -21.76 -0.05 -6.28
CA ASN A 118 -21.92 0.16 -4.84
C ASN A 118 -20.60 0.28 -4.06
N PHE A 119 -19.44 0.27 -4.72
CA PHE A 119 -18.11 0.25 -4.09
C PHE A 119 -17.91 1.37 -3.07
N PHE A 120 -18.12 2.61 -3.47
CA PHE A 120 -17.95 3.78 -2.59
C PHE A 120 -18.90 3.76 -1.40
N ARG A 121 -20.16 3.34 -1.62
CA ARG A 121 -21.17 3.22 -0.56
C ARG A 121 -20.80 2.16 0.47
N VAL A 122 -20.36 0.98 0.03
CA VAL A 122 -19.97 -0.11 0.93
C VAL A 122 -18.73 0.27 1.74
N LEU A 123 -17.78 0.99 1.14
CA LEU A 123 -16.61 1.49 1.85
C LEU A 123 -16.87 2.75 2.67
N GLY A 124 -18.05 3.37 2.59
CA GLY A 124 -18.33 4.64 3.27
C GLY A 124 -17.45 5.80 2.80
N ILE A 125 -16.99 5.77 1.54
CA ILE A 125 -16.15 6.81 0.93
C ILE A 125 -17.02 7.73 0.09
N GLU A 126 -16.78 9.03 0.18
CA GLU A 126 -17.40 10.02 -0.70
C GLU A 126 -16.48 10.30 -1.92
N PRO A 127 -16.98 10.16 -3.17
CA PRO A 127 -16.19 10.48 -4.35
C PRO A 127 -15.78 11.96 -4.36
N HIS A 128 -14.50 12.26 -4.56
CA HIS A 128 -14.02 13.64 -4.66
C HIS A 128 -14.59 14.41 -5.86
N LEU A 129 -14.99 13.69 -6.92
CA LEU A 129 -15.60 14.24 -8.12
C LEU A 129 -16.70 13.27 -8.58
N GLY A 130 -17.89 13.82 -8.87
CA GLY A 130 -19.05 13.04 -9.32
C GLY A 130 -19.99 12.64 -8.17
N ARG A 131 -20.89 11.70 -8.47
CA ARG A 131 -21.89 11.13 -7.55
C ARG A 131 -21.77 9.61 -7.54
#